data_AF-A0A4Q3HQ13-F1
#
_entry.id   AF-A0A4Q3HQ13-F1
#
_cell.length_a   1.000
_cell.length_b   1.000
_cell.length_c   1.000
_cell.angle_alpha   90.00
_cell.angle_beta   90.00
_cell.angle_gamma   90.00
#
_symmetry.space_group_name_H-M   'P 1'
#
loop_
_entity.id
_entity.type
_entity.pdbx_description
1 polymer ?
#
loop_
_entity_poly.entity_id
_entity_poly.type
_entity_poly.pdbx_seq_one_letter_code
_entity_poly.pdbx_strand_id
1 'polypeptide(L)'
;LQSCLRQFQLLDVMRAEMDDKKLQAAQVMMTLGRHIHFKRKPIIEKALRSWTAAALARETERLQAAVLQSRQRQSLEPSIAFHSLMAIAIQSSRYR
;
A
#
# COMPACT_ATOMS: atom_id res chain seq x y z
N LEU A 1 6.33 -2.50 -10.05
CA LEU A 1 5.13 -3.04 -9.36
C LEU A 1 5.44 -3.70 -8.01
N GLN A 2 6.36 -4.67 -7.91
CA GLN A 2 6.66 -5.41 -6.67
C GLN A 2 6.99 -4.56 -5.43
N SER A 3 7.80 -3.51 -5.58
CA SER A 3 8.11 -2.62 -4.45
C SER A 3 6.87 -1.86 -3.95
N CYS A 4 5.94 -1.50 -4.83
CA CYS A 4 4.67 -0.87 -4.45
C CYS A 4 3.78 -1.85 -3.69
N LEU A 5 3.66 -3.09 -4.17
CA LEU A 5 2.94 -4.17 -3.49
C LEU A 5 3.45 -4.37 -2.05
N ARG A 6 4.77 -4.41 -1.85
CA ARG A 6 5.35 -4.52 -0.50
C ARG A 6 4.98 -3.35 0.41
N GLN A 7 4.83 -2.13 -0.12
CA GLN A 7 4.37 -0.99 0.70
C GLN A 7 2.90 -1.17 1.13
N PHE A 8 2.03 -1.63 0.23
CA PHE A 8 0.63 -1.90 0.55
C PHE A 8 0.49 -3.03 1.57
N GLN A 9 1.25 -4.12 1.42
CA GLN A 9 1.27 -5.21 2.39
C GLN A 9 1.72 -4.75 3.78
N LEU A 10 2.73 -3.87 3.86
CA LEU A 10 3.15 -3.29 5.14
C LEU A 10 2.02 -2.45 5.76
N LEU A 11 1.36 -1.59 4.96
CA LEU A 11 0.23 -0.80 5.44
C LEU A 11 -0.93 -1.69 5.91
N ASP A 12 -1.19 -2.80 5.22
CA ASP A 12 -2.25 -3.75 5.55
C ASP A 12 -2.00 -4.43 6.90
N VAL A 13 -0.78 -4.94 7.13
CA VAL A 13 -0.38 -5.52 8.43
C VAL A 13 -0.51 -4.48 9.55
N MET A 14 -0.08 -3.24 9.30
CA MET A 14 -0.19 -2.16 10.29
C MET A 14 -1.65 -1.76 10.56
N ARG A 15 -2.49 -1.71 9.53
CA ARG A 15 -3.93 -1.39 9.66
C ARG A 15 -4.67 -2.48 10.43
N ALA A 16 -4.37 -3.75 10.16
CA ALA A 16 -4.93 -4.89 10.88
C ALA A 16 -4.58 -4.83 12.38
N GLU A 17 -3.32 -4.53 12.72
CA GLU A 17 -2.89 -4.35 14.11
C GLU A 17 -3.58 -3.14 14.78
N MET A 18 -3.80 -2.05 14.05
CA MET A 18 -4.57 -0.90 14.54
C MET A 18 -6.03 -1.28 14.86
N ASP A 19 -6.67 -2.06 13.99
CA ASP A 19 -8.07 -2.45 14.13
C ASP A 19 -8.26 -3.47 15.27
N ASP A 20 -7.39 -4.47 15.35
CA ASP A 20 -7.43 -5.53 16.37
C ASP A 20 -7.22 -4.96 17.79
N LYS A 21 -6.18 -4.14 17.95
CA LYS A 21 -5.78 -3.60 19.27
C LYS A 21 -6.30 -2.19 19.54
N LYS A 22 -7.14 -1.64 18.65
CA LYS A 22 -7.65 -0.26 18.70
C LYS A 22 -6.53 0.77 18.87
N LEU A 23 -5.40 0.55 18.23
CA LEU A 23 -4.21 1.41 18.33
C LEU A 23 -4.28 2.59 17.38
N GLN A 24 -3.67 3.69 17.80
CA GLN A 24 -3.45 4.84 16.92
C GLN A 24 -2.26 4.61 15.98
N ALA A 25 -2.24 5.31 14.84
CA ALA A 25 -1.20 5.16 13.82
C ALA A 25 0.21 5.37 14.40
N ALA A 26 0.39 6.35 15.30
CA ALA A 26 1.66 6.61 15.96
C ALA A 26 2.15 5.41 16.80
N GLN A 27 1.25 4.74 17.52
CA GLN A 27 1.60 3.58 18.35
C GLN A 27 2.04 2.39 17.48
N VAL A 28 1.33 2.12 16.38
CA VAL A 28 1.72 1.04 15.44
C VAL A 28 3.02 1.37 14.71
N MET A 29 3.30 2.65 14.43
CA MET A 29 4.60 3.08 13.89
C MET A 29 5.78 2.79 14.84
N MET A 30 5.55 2.74 16.17
CA MET A 30 6.59 2.39 17.14
C MET A 30 6.89 0.88 17.17
N THR A 31 5.88 0.03 16.95
CA THR A 31 6.00 -1.43 16.99
C THR A 31 6.42 -2.01 15.64
N LEU A 32 5.65 -1.74 14.59
CA LEU A 32 5.83 -2.30 13.25
C LEU A 32 6.63 -1.39 12.32
N GLY A 33 6.73 -0.09 12.62
CA GLY A 33 7.43 0.90 11.80
C GLY A 33 8.94 1.04 12.03
N ARG A 34 9.57 0.16 12.83
CA ARG A 34 11.00 0.26 13.21
C ARG A 34 11.95 0.27 12.00
N HIS A 35 11.64 -0.52 10.97
CA HIS A 35 12.45 -0.65 9.75
C HIS A 35 12.20 0.47 8.72
N ILE A 36 11.28 1.40 9.00
CA ILE A 36 10.94 2.50 8.12
C ILE A 36 11.90 3.66 8.38
N HIS A 37 12.60 4.09 7.33
CA HIS A 37 13.49 5.26 7.39
C HIS A 37 12.76 6.47 7.99
N PHE A 38 13.41 7.20 8.90
CA PHE A 38 12.79 8.27 9.68
C PHE A 38 12.06 9.33 8.82
N LYS A 39 12.68 9.78 7.71
CA LYS A 39 12.05 10.73 6.77
C LYS A 39 10.75 10.21 6.12
N ARG A 40 10.57 8.89 6.04
CA ARG A 40 9.37 8.25 5.46
C ARG A 40 8.30 7.97 6.51
N LYS A 41 8.60 8.06 7.81
CA LYS A 41 7.60 7.80 8.86
C LYS A 41 6.37 8.71 8.75
N PRO A 42 6.49 10.04 8.52
CA PRO A 42 5.31 10.91 8.43
C PRO A 42 4.36 10.55 7.28
N ILE A 43 4.88 10.13 6.12
CA ILE A 43 4.04 9.76 4.97
C ILE A 43 3.32 8.42 5.20
N ILE A 44 3.97 7.46 5.87
CA ILE A 44 3.34 6.19 6.23
C ILE A 44 2.26 6.40 7.27
N GLU A 45 2.55 7.19 8.30
CA GLU A 45 1.58 7.50 9.35
C GLU A 45 0.34 8.23 8.80
N LYS A 46 0.55 9.17 7.85
CA LYS A 46 -0.56 9.79 7.13
C LYS A 46 -1.38 8.76 6.34
N ALA A 47 -0.73 7.82 5.66
CA ALA A 47 -1.43 6.78 4.92
C ALA A 47 -2.25 5.86 5.84
N LEU A 48 -1.74 5.50 7.02
CA LEU A 48 -2.48 4.69 8.00
C LEU A 48 -3.75 5.36 8.53
N ARG A 49 -3.79 6.70 8.54
CA ARG A 49 -4.97 7.47 8.91
C ARG A 49 -6.04 7.51 7.83
N SER A 50 -5.64 7.50 6.55
CA SER A 50 -6.58 7.65 5.43
C SER A 50 -7.06 6.34 4.83
N TRP A 51 -6.21 5.31 4.82
CA TRP A 51 -6.52 4.03 4.18
C TRP A 51 -7.27 3.11 5.13
N THR A 52 -8.40 2.57 4.65
CA THR A 52 -9.17 1.53 5.34
C THR A 52 -8.68 0.14 4.93
N ALA A 53 -8.92 -0.88 5.76
CA ALA A 53 -8.58 -2.27 5.45
C ALA A 53 -9.18 -2.73 4.11
N ALA A 54 -10.46 -2.41 3.86
CA ALA A 54 -11.13 -2.74 2.60
C ALA A 54 -10.48 -2.07 1.37
N ALA A 55 -10.00 -0.83 1.52
CA ALA A 55 -9.30 -0.13 0.44
C ALA A 55 -7.92 -0.77 0.18
N LEU A 56 -7.18 -1.11 1.24
CA LEU A 56 -5.87 -1.76 1.13
C LEU A 56 -5.99 -3.14 0.47
N ALA A 57 -6.99 -3.94 0.85
CA ALA A 57 -7.24 -5.24 0.25
C ALA A 57 -7.49 -5.14 -1.26
N ARG A 58 -8.39 -4.25 -1.67
CA ARG A 58 -8.73 -4.04 -3.10
C ARG A 58 -7.53 -3.60 -3.92
N GLU A 59 -6.74 -2.64 -3.44
CA GLU A 59 -5.58 -2.17 -4.21
C GLU A 59 -4.40 -3.15 -4.18
N THR A 60 -4.28 -3.96 -3.12
CA THR A 60 -3.32 -5.08 -3.05
C THR A 60 -3.64 -6.14 -4.09
N GLU A 61 -4.91 -6.53 -4.21
CA GLU A 61 -5.37 -7.48 -5.23
C GLU A 61 -5.09 -6.94 -6.65
N ARG A 62 -5.41 -5.66 -6.90
CA ARG A 62 -5.09 -5.00 -8.18
C ARG A 62 -3.59 -5.08 -8.50
N LEU A 63 -2.73 -4.79 -7.54
CA LEU A 63 -1.27 -4.86 -7.71
C LEU A 63 -0.78 -6.29 -7.98
N GLN A 64 -1.32 -7.29 -7.29
CA GLN A 64 -0.98 -8.69 -7.52
C GLN A 64 -1.40 -9.15 -8.93
N ALA A 65 -2.61 -8.80 -9.36
CA ALA A 65 -3.09 -9.08 -10.70
C ALA A 65 -2.21 -8.40 -11.77
N ALA A 66 -1.85 -7.13 -11.57
CA ALA A 66 -0.96 -6.40 -12.47
C ALA A 66 0.43 -7.05 -12.58
N VAL A 67 1.01 -7.51 -11.46
CA VAL A 67 2.27 -8.25 -11.45
C VAL A 67 2.16 -9.55 -12.24
N LEU A 68 1.08 -10.30 -12.09
CA LEU A 68 0.86 -11.54 -12.83
C LEU A 68 0.73 -11.27 -14.33
N GLN A 69 -0.10 -10.31 -14.72
CA GLN A 69 -0.30 -9.91 -16.11
C GLN A 69 1.00 -9.43 -16.76
N SER A 70 1.80 -8.63 -16.04
CA SER A 70 3.06 -8.10 -16.55
C SER A 70 4.09 -9.20 -16.81
N ARG A 71 4.04 -10.30 -16.06
CA ARG A 71 4.86 -11.50 -16.28
C ARG A 71 4.35 -12.36 -17.43
N GLN A 72 3.03 -12.53 -17.55
CA GLN A 72 2.42 -13.31 -18.63
C GLN A 72 2.56 -12.62 -19.99
N ARG A 73 2.60 -11.29 -20.01
CA ARG A 73 2.64 -10.47 -21.24
C ARG A 73 3.81 -9.49 -21.18
N GLN A 74 5.03 -10.02 -21.29
CA GLN A 74 6.26 -9.22 -21.12
C GLN A 74 6.34 -8.02 -22.07
N SER A 75 5.82 -8.14 -23.30
CA SER A 75 5.76 -7.02 -24.26
C SER A 75 4.86 -5.86 -23.83
N LEU A 76 3.91 -6.09 -22.92
CA LEU A 76 2.99 -5.09 -22.38
C LEU A 76 3.35 -4.64 -20.95
N GLU A 77 4.47 -5.13 -20.40
CA GLU A 77 4.88 -4.83 -19.02
C GLU A 77 4.88 -3.32 -18.71
N PRO A 78 5.46 -2.44 -19.55
CA PRO A 78 5.50 -1.01 -19.24
C PRO A 78 4.10 -0.37 -19.18
N SER A 79 3.21 -0.74 -20.10
CA SER A 79 1.84 -0.24 -20.15
C SER A 79 1.01 -0.74 -18.96
N ILE A 80 1.15 -2.01 -18.60
CA ILE A 80 0.49 -2.60 -17.42
C ILE A 80 0.95 -1.89 -16.15
N ALA A 81 2.27 -1.68 -16.00
CA ALA A 81 2.83 -0.99 -14.86
C ALA A 81 2.32 0.46 -14.77
N PHE A 82 2.36 1.19 -15.89
CA PHE A 82 1.89 2.57 -15.95
C PHE A 82 0.41 2.72 -15.57
N HIS A 83 -0.49 1.97 -16.23
CA HIS A 83 -1.93 2.06 -15.94
C HIS A 83 -2.25 1.65 -14.50
N SER A 84 -1.60 0.61 -13.99
CA SER A 84 -1.83 0.14 -12.61
C SER A 84 -1.40 1.19 -11.58
N LEU A 85 -0.22 1.78 -11.75
CA LEU A 85 0.28 2.81 -10.84
C LEU A 85 -0.54 4.11 -10.94
N MET A 86 -0.98 4.48 -12.14
CA MET A 86 -1.87 5.63 -12.35
C MET A 86 -3.22 5.45 -11.64
N ALA A 87 -3.84 4.29 -11.79
CA ALA A 87 -5.09 3.96 -11.10
C ALA A 87 -4.96 4.06 -9.58
N ILE A 88 -3.86 3.55 -9.02
CA ILE A 88 -3.55 3.64 -7.58
C ILE A 88 -3.31 5.09 -7.15
N ALA A 89 -2.61 5.89 -7.96
CA ALA A 89 -2.38 7.30 -7.66
C ALA A 89 -3.70 8.09 -7.60
N ILE A 90 -4.62 7.84 -8.55
CA ILE A 90 -5.96 8.41 -8.56
C ILE A 90 -6.76 7.94 -7.34
N GLN A 91 -6.68 6.66 -6.98
CA GLN A 91 -7.42 6.18 -5.81
C GLN A 91 -6.85 6.74 -4.50
N SER A 92 -5.53 6.92 -4.41
CA SER A 92 -4.84 7.53 -3.27
C SER A 92 -5.24 8.99 -3.05
N SER A 93 -5.49 9.75 -4.13
CA SER A 93 -5.95 11.14 -3.99
C SER A 93 -7.36 11.24 -3.42
N ARG A 94 -8.22 10.24 -3.64
CA ARG A 94 -9.60 10.18 -3.11
C ARG A 94 -9.65 9.88 -1.61
N TYR A 95 -8.62 9.25 -1.08
CA TYR A 95 -8.48 8.97 0.35
C TYR A 95 -7.75 10.08 1.11
N ARG A 96 -7.28 11.13 0.43
CA ARG A 96 -6.38 12.13 1.01
C ARG A 96 -7.08 13.16 1.87
#